data_AF-A0A960F2S5-F1
#
_entry.id   AF-A0A960F2S5-F1
#
_cell.length_a   1.000
_cell.length_b   1.000
_cell.length_c   1.000
_cell.angle_alpha   90.00
_cell.angle_beta   90.00
_cell.angle_gamma   90.00
#
_symmetry.space_group_name_H-M   'P 1'
#
loop_
_entity.id
_entity.type
_entity.pdbx_description
1 polymer ?
#
loop_
_entity_poly.entity_id
_entity_poly.type
_entity_poly.pdbx_seq_one_letter_code
_entity_poly.pdbx_strand_id
1 'polypeptide(L)'
;VGELFRHFFGAFQFDGIDLRLPSRTFEGRLDVEVGGRLVELIEVGPAHTQGDTIAVVPDAKTVYTGDILFIGGTPIVWAGPLANWVAACDLMLGMDVETVVPGHGPVTDKAGVAAVRDYLAFVDEGATARHAAGLDAWEAARDLAREIGAREEFRGWSEFGRITVNVDTAYRNLDAGYETPNVVEQFRRMAELEGFQPG
;
A
#
# COMPACT_ATOMS: atom_id res chain seq x y z
N VAL A 1 -17.34 14.09 1.58
CA VAL A 1 -17.12 12.62 1.44
C VAL A 1 -18.02 11.98 0.40
N GLY A 2 -19.30 12.39 0.26
CA GLY A 2 -20.25 11.76 -0.66
C GLY A 2 -19.80 11.66 -2.13
N GLU A 3 -19.12 12.67 -2.68
CA GLU A 3 -18.65 12.62 -4.07
C GLU A 3 -17.47 11.67 -4.26
N LEU A 4 -16.44 11.71 -3.41
CA LEU A 4 -15.32 10.76 -3.44
C LEU A 4 -15.80 9.31 -3.26
N PHE A 5 -16.70 9.08 -2.31
CA PHE A 5 -17.24 7.75 -2.07
C PHE A 5 -18.09 7.27 -3.25
N ARG A 6 -18.92 8.12 -3.86
CA ARG A 6 -19.63 7.76 -5.10
C ARG A 6 -18.69 7.57 -6.28
N HIS A 7 -17.61 8.34 -6.37
CA HIS A 7 -16.61 8.23 -7.41
C HIS A 7 -15.92 6.85 -7.36
N PHE A 8 -15.50 6.40 -6.17
CA PHE A 8 -14.86 5.10 -6.01
C PHE A 8 -15.84 3.93 -5.96
N PHE A 9 -16.96 4.07 -5.26
CA PHE A 9 -17.82 2.93 -4.91
C PHE A 9 -19.23 3.00 -5.51
N GLY A 10 -19.63 4.13 -6.09
CA GLY A 10 -21.01 4.35 -6.53
C GLY A 10 -21.46 3.48 -7.70
N ALA A 11 -20.52 2.88 -8.43
CA ALA A 11 -20.80 1.93 -9.50
C ALA A 11 -21.01 0.48 -8.99
N PHE A 12 -20.68 0.20 -7.72
CA PHE A 12 -20.73 -1.15 -7.16
C PHE A 12 -21.96 -1.33 -6.27
N GLN A 13 -22.65 -2.46 -6.43
CA GLN A 13 -23.70 -2.90 -5.52
C GLN A 13 -23.14 -4.02 -4.65
N PHE A 14 -23.09 -3.80 -3.35
CA PHE A 14 -22.56 -4.77 -2.38
C PHE A 14 -23.66 -5.60 -1.71
N ASP A 15 -24.92 -5.32 -2.02
CA ASP A 15 -26.06 -6.09 -1.50
C ASP A 15 -26.05 -7.52 -2.06
N GLY A 16 -26.32 -8.51 -1.19
CA GLY A 16 -26.45 -9.92 -1.60
C GLY A 16 -25.12 -10.66 -1.80
N ILE A 17 -23.98 -10.08 -1.41
CA ILE A 17 -22.69 -10.79 -1.41
C ILE A 17 -22.62 -11.74 -0.21
N ASP A 18 -22.51 -13.04 -0.48
CA ASP A 18 -22.18 -14.07 0.53
C ASP A 18 -20.66 -14.21 0.62
N LEU A 19 -20.07 -13.75 1.73
CA LEU A 19 -18.64 -13.81 1.94
C LEU A 19 -18.20 -15.26 2.16
N ARG A 20 -17.32 -15.75 1.28
CA ARG A 20 -16.71 -17.08 1.43
C ARG A 20 -15.35 -16.96 2.09
N LEU A 21 -15.27 -17.45 3.32
CA LEU A 21 -14.02 -17.54 4.08
C LEU A 21 -13.06 -18.57 3.46
N PRO A 22 -11.74 -18.39 3.65
CA PRO A 22 -10.76 -19.38 3.23
C PRO A 22 -11.03 -20.74 3.89
N SER A 23 -10.91 -21.82 3.12
CA SER A 23 -11.01 -23.20 3.62
C SER A 23 -9.68 -23.74 4.17
N ARG A 24 -8.57 -23.07 3.85
CA ARG A 24 -7.22 -23.38 4.31
C ARG A 24 -6.49 -22.06 4.57
N THR A 25 -5.81 -22.00 5.71
CA THR A 25 -4.92 -20.90 6.10
C THR A 25 -3.49 -21.41 6.19
N PHE A 26 -2.53 -20.49 6.29
CA PHE A 26 -1.13 -20.79 6.46
C PHE A 26 -0.44 -19.65 7.23
N GLU A 27 0.78 -19.94 7.71
CA GLU A 27 1.67 -18.97 8.34
C GLU A 27 3.03 -19.07 7.63
N GLY A 28 3.68 -17.93 7.37
CA GLY A 28 4.99 -17.86 6.74
C GLY A 28 4.98 -18.27 5.26
N ARG A 29 5.09 -19.58 4.97
CA ARG A 29 5.16 -20.09 3.60
C ARG A 29 4.29 -21.31 3.39
N LEU A 30 3.69 -21.40 2.21
CA LEU A 30 2.93 -22.57 1.79
C LEU A 30 3.07 -22.83 0.30
N ASP A 31 3.51 -24.04 -0.04
CA ASP A 31 3.51 -24.53 -1.41
C ASP A 31 2.15 -25.13 -1.76
N VAL A 32 1.61 -24.74 -2.91
CA VAL A 32 0.38 -25.29 -3.48
C VAL A 32 0.58 -25.66 -4.95
N GLU A 33 -0.13 -26.68 -5.41
CA GLU A 33 -0.18 -27.03 -6.82
C GLU A 33 -1.45 -26.43 -7.44
N VAL A 34 -1.29 -25.65 -8.50
CA VAL A 34 -2.40 -25.02 -9.25
C VAL A 34 -2.22 -25.35 -10.72
N GLY A 35 -3.15 -26.15 -11.27
CA GLY A 35 -3.10 -26.53 -12.69
C GLY A 35 -1.81 -27.26 -13.08
N GLY A 36 -1.21 -28.03 -12.16
CA GLY A 36 0.04 -28.75 -12.37
C GLY A 36 1.32 -27.92 -12.23
N ARG A 37 1.21 -26.66 -11.76
CA ARG A 37 2.36 -25.80 -11.43
C ARG A 37 2.50 -25.62 -9.93
N LEU A 38 3.75 -25.58 -9.46
CA LEU A 38 4.08 -25.15 -8.11
C LEU A 38 3.85 -23.65 -7.99
N VAL A 39 3.11 -23.24 -6.96
CA VAL A 39 2.94 -21.86 -6.54
C VAL A 39 3.36 -21.77 -5.07
N GLU A 40 4.35 -20.93 -4.79
CA GLU A 40 4.80 -20.65 -3.43
C GLU A 40 4.04 -19.43 -2.90
N LEU A 41 3.22 -19.64 -1.88
CA LEU A 41 2.57 -18.55 -1.14
C LEU A 41 3.51 -18.11 -0.03
N ILE A 42 3.75 -16.80 0.06
CA ILE A 42 4.62 -16.21 1.07
C ILE A 42 3.86 -15.09 1.75
N GLU A 43 3.69 -15.22 3.05
CA GLU A 43 3.16 -14.17 3.92
C GLU A 43 4.19 -13.05 4.04
N VAL A 44 3.76 -11.83 3.75
CA VAL A 44 4.58 -10.62 3.80
C VAL A 44 3.93 -9.49 4.62
N GLY A 45 2.75 -9.78 5.18
CA GLY A 45 2.03 -8.87 6.06
C GLY A 45 2.57 -8.87 7.50
N PRO A 46 2.06 -7.96 8.34
CA PRO A 46 1.11 -6.91 7.99
C PRO A 46 1.77 -5.76 7.20
N ALA A 47 1.09 -5.27 6.15
CA ALA A 47 1.52 -4.14 5.33
C ALA A 47 0.31 -3.34 4.80
N HIS A 48 -0.25 -3.69 3.64
CA HIS A 48 -1.53 -3.13 3.16
C HIS A 48 -2.69 -3.61 4.06
N THR A 49 -2.73 -4.90 4.35
CA THR A 49 -3.68 -5.55 5.26
C THR A 49 -2.94 -6.36 6.33
N GLN A 50 -3.68 -7.06 7.20
CA GLN A 50 -3.07 -7.95 8.18
C GLN A 50 -2.54 -9.26 7.56
N GLY A 51 -3.12 -9.70 6.44
CA GLY A 51 -2.85 -11.02 5.85
C GLY A 51 -2.23 -10.95 4.46
N ASP A 52 -1.38 -9.94 4.21
CA ASP A 52 -0.79 -9.76 2.88
C ASP A 52 0.08 -10.95 2.48
N THR A 53 -0.16 -11.42 1.26
CA THR A 53 0.45 -12.63 0.70
C THR A 53 0.87 -12.35 -0.74
N ILE A 54 2.07 -12.80 -1.10
CA ILE A 54 2.50 -12.89 -2.50
C ILE A 54 2.48 -14.34 -2.97
N ALA A 55 2.28 -14.55 -4.27
CA ALA A 55 2.31 -15.86 -4.90
C ALA A 55 3.40 -15.91 -5.98
N VAL A 56 4.43 -16.73 -5.76
CA VAL A 56 5.55 -16.91 -6.68
C VAL A 56 5.31 -18.17 -7.51
N VAL A 57 5.53 -18.07 -8.82
CA VAL A 57 5.47 -19.18 -9.78
C VAL A 57 6.88 -19.37 -10.34
N PRO A 58 7.71 -20.24 -9.72
CA PRO A 58 9.15 -20.25 -9.99
C PRO A 58 9.52 -20.64 -11.41
N ASP A 59 8.83 -21.63 -12.00
CA ASP A 59 9.08 -22.08 -13.38
C ASP A 59 8.78 -20.99 -14.42
N ALA A 60 7.86 -20.08 -14.10
CA ALA A 60 7.50 -18.93 -14.90
C ALA A 60 8.27 -17.64 -14.50
N LYS A 61 9.14 -17.70 -13.48
CA LYS A 61 9.82 -16.53 -12.91
C LYS A 61 8.89 -15.33 -12.67
N THR A 62 7.68 -15.61 -12.18
CA THR A 62 6.61 -14.63 -12.04
C THR A 62 6.17 -14.54 -10.59
N VAL A 63 5.94 -13.31 -10.10
CA VAL A 63 5.30 -13.08 -8.79
C VAL A 63 4.04 -12.26 -8.94
N TYR A 64 2.96 -12.70 -8.30
CA TYR A 64 1.72 -11.96 -8.11
C TYR A 64 1.74 -11.38 -6.71
N THR A 65 1.59 -10.07 -6.59
CA THR A 65 1.89 -9.38 -5.33
C THR A 65 0.65 -8.95 -4.56
N GLY A 66 -0.52 -9.01 -5.18
CA GLY A 66 -1.69 -8.29 -4.70
C GLY A 66 -1.35 -6.82 -4.43
N ASP A 67 -1.98 -6.25 -3.42
CA ASP A 67 -1.82 -4.85 -3.03
C ASP A 67 -0.50 -4.56 -2.29
N ILE A 68 0.51 -5.44 -2.40
CA ILE A 68 1.90 -5.09 -2.06
C ILE A 68 2.56 -4.27 -3.17
N LEU A 69 1.94 -4.15 -4.35
CA LEU A 69 2.44 -3.26 -5.41
C LEU A 69 1.34 -2.47 -6.10
N PHE A 70 1.58 -1.17 -6.19
CA PHE A 70 0.80 -0.18 -6.92
C PHE A 70 1.74 0.47 -7.93
N ILE A 71 1.49 0.26 -9.23
CA ILE A 71 2.31 0.83 -10.30
C ILE A 71 1.61 2.03 -10.91
N GLY A 72 2.29 3.19 -10.85
CA GLY A 72 1.79 4.47 -11.36
C GLY A 72 0.92 5.26 -10.37
N GLY A 73 0.73 4.75 -9.15
CA GLY A 73 -0.01 5.43 -8.08
C GLY A 73 0.59 5.13 -6.72
N THR A 74 0.33 6.00 -5.74
CA THR A 74 0.90 5.81 -4.40
C THR A 74 0.21 4.67 -3.65
N PRO A 75 0.96 3.78 -2.96
CA PRO A 75 0.38 2.73 -2.13
C PRO A 75 -0.31 3.32 -0.89
N ILE A 76 -1.26 2.57 -0.32
CA ILE A 76 -1.94 2.94 0.93
C ILE A 76 -1.69 1.90 2.02
N VAL A 77 -1.14 2.32 3.15
CA VAL A 77 -0.68 1.46 4.24
C VAL A 77 -1.67 1.48 5.39
N TRP A 78 -2.69 0.62 5.34
CA TRP A 78 -3.72 0.57 6.40
C TRP A 78 -3.21 -0.15 7.67
N ALA A 79 -2.56 -1.30 7.50
CA ALA A 79 -2.07 -2.11 8.60
C ALA A 79 -0.68 -1.64 9.06
N GLY A 80 0.28 -1.57 8.14
CA GLY A 80 1.67 -1.26 8.41
C GLY A 80 2.35 -2.24 9.38
N PRO A 81 3.55 -1.90 9.88
CA PRO A 81 4.32 -0.68 9.59
C PRO A 81 4.81 -0.59 8.14
N LEU A 82 5.20 0.62 7.72
CA LEU A 82 5.77 0.84 6.38
C LEU A 82 7.03 -0.01 6.15
N ALA A 83 7.84 -0.18 7.20
CA ALA A 83 9.04 -1.01 7.18
C ALA A 83 8.79 -2.47 6.78
N ASN A 84 7.64 -3.05 7.16
CA ASN A 84 7.28 -4.42 6.73
C ASN A 84 7.06 -4.48 5.22
N TRP A 85 6.42 -3.46 4.66
CA TRP A 85 6.21 -3.38 3.22
C TRP A 85 7.53 -3.16 2.47
N VAL A 86 8.43 -2.32 3.00
CA VAL A 86 9.81 -2.19 2.48
C VAL A 86 10.50 -3.55 2.45
N ALA A 87 10.42 -4.32 3.54
CA ALA A 87 11.00 -5.67 3.61
C ALA A 87 10.35 -6.65 2.60
N ALA A 88 9.04 -6.53 2.35
CA ALA A 88 8.35 -7.31 1.32
C ALA A 88 8.89 -6.98 -0.09
N CYS A 89 9.15 -5.71 -0.38
CA CYS A 89 9.78 -5.30 -1.63
C CYS A 89 11.22 -5.82 -1.74
N ASP A 90 12.03 -5.71 -0.68
CA ASP A 90 13.41 -6.21 -0.67
C ASP A 90 13.48 -7.73 -0.88
N LEU A 91 12.54 -8.47 -0.28
CA LEU A 91 12.38 -9.91 -0.50
C LEU A 91 12.18 -10.20 -2.00
N MET A 92 11.25 -9.51 -2.67
CA MET A 92 10.99 -9.70 -4.11
C MET A 92 12.17 -9.29 -4.99
N LEU A 93 12.89 -8.23 -4.63
CA LEU A 93 14.11 -7.82 -5.32
C LEU A 93 15.21 -8.89 -5.26
N GLY A 94 15.25 -9.67 -4.18
CA GLY A 94 16.17 -10.79 -3.99
C GLY A 94 15.80 -12.10 -4.70
N MET A 95 14.58 -12.23 -5.24
CA MET A 95 14.10 -13.45 -5.90
C MET A 95 14.56 -13.55 -7.37
N ASP A 96 14.62 -14.76 -7.94
CA ASP A 96 14.78 -14.97 -9.40
C ASP A 96 13.42 -14.81 -10.11
N VAL A 97 12.90 -13.59 -10.09
CA VAL A 97 11.67 -13.20 -10.80
C VAL A 97 11.98 -12.15 -11.87
N GLU A 98 11.34 -12.31 -13.03
CA GLU A 98 11.47 -11.42 -14.18
C GLU A 98 10.16 -10.65 -14.42
N THR A 99 9.01 -11.28 -14.14
CA THR A 99 7.69 -10.66 -14.30
C THR A 99 7.03 -10.45 -12.94
N VAL A 100 6.53 -9.24 -12.71
CA VAL A 100 5.83 -8.84 -11.48
C VAL A 100 4.43 -8.38 -11.85
N VAL A 101 3.42 -9.07 -11.33
CA VAL A 101 2.01 -8.76 -11.54
C VAL A 101 1.47 -8.04 -10.29
N PRO A 102 1.27 -6.72 -10.35
CA PRO A 102 0.79 -5.94 -9.20
C PRO A 102 -0.71 -6.12 -8.96
N GLY A 103 -1.19 -5.71 -7.79
CA GLY A 103 -2.62 -5.56 -7.52
C GLY A 103 -3.21 -4.36 -8.28
N HIS A 104 -2.41 -3.31 -8.47
CA HIS A 104 -2.78 -2.10 -9.20
C HIS A 104 -1.73 -1.67 -10.23
N GLY A 105 -2.20 -1.22 -11.39
CA GLY A 105 -1.36 -0.72 -12.47
C GLY A 105 -0.91 -1.81 -13.45
N PRO A 106 -0.05 -1.47 -14.42
CA PRO A 106 0.44 -2.42 -15.42
C PRO A 106 1.41 -3.44 -14.82
N VAL A 107 1.49 -4.61 -15.47
CA VAL A 107 2.56 -5.59 -15.23
C VAL A 107 3.92 -4.91 -15.36
N THR A 108 4.85 -5.27 -14.47
CA THR A 108 6.15 -4.63 -14.32
C THR A 108 7.24 -5.67 -14.06
N ASP A 109 8.41 -5.21 -13.66
CA ASP A 109 9.58 -5.98 -13.29
C ASP A 109 10.15 -5.46 -11.94
N LYS A 110 11.40 -5.83 -11.64
CA LYS A 110 12.09 -5.38 -10.43
C LYS A 110 12.23 -3.86 -10.31
N ALA A 111 12.21 -3.10 -11.41
CA ALA A 111 12.26 -1.64 -11.34
C ALA A 111 10.99 -1.07 -10.70
N GLY A 112 9.82 -1.64 -11.00
CA GLY A 112 8.56 -1.28 -10.34
C GLY A 112 8.58 -1.56 -8.84
N VAL A 113 9.11 -2.73 -8.46
CA VAL A 113 9.31 -3.11 -7.04
C VAL A 113 10.22 -2.11 -6.33
N ALA A 114 11.36 -1.76 -6.94
CA ALA A 114 12.32 -0.81 -6.38
C ALA A 114 11.72 0.59 -6.20
N ALA A 115 10.90 1.04 -7.14
CA ALA A 115 10.25 2.35 -7.06
C ALA A 115 9.23 2.42 -5.91
N VAL A 116 8.44 1.37 -5.70
CA VAL A 116 7.51 1.29 -4.55
C VAL A 116 8.26 1.23 -3.22
N ARG A 117 9.35 0.45 -3.13
CA ARG A 117 10.23 0.43 -1.95
C ARG A 117 10.75 1.83 -1.63
N ASP A 118 11.27 2.54 -2.62
CA ASP A 118 11.84 3.88 -2.42
C ASP A 118 10.80 4.90 -1.97
N TYR A 119 9.59 4.82 -2.52
CA TYR A 119 8.48 5.64 -2.05
C TYR A 119 8.17 5.36 -0.57
N LEU A 120 8.05 4.10 -0.18
CA LEU A 120 7.72 3.71 1.20
C LEU A 120 8.81 4.16 2.18
N ALA A 121 10.08 3.97 1.82
CA ALA A 121 11.22 4.45 2.61
C ALA A 121 11.23 5.98 2.75
N PHE A 122 10.98 6.69 1.65
CA PHE A 122 10.86 8.15 1.66
C PHE A 122 9.75 8.64 2.62
N VAL A 123 8.58 7.99 2.60
CA VAL A 123 7.47 8.34 3.49
C VAL A 123 7.81 8.04 4.94
N ASP A 124 8.39 6.87 5.23
CA ASP A 124 8.75 6.46 6.59
C ASP A 124 9.78 7.40 7.23
N GLU A 125 10.85 7.70 6.50
CA GLU A 125 11.88 8.66 6.91
C GLU A 125 11.28 10.07 7.11
N GLY A 126 10.50 10.52 6.13
CA GLY A 126 9.91 11.85 6.14
C GLY A 126 8.85 12.05 7.22
N ALA A 127 8.04 11.03 7.51
CA ALA A 127 7.06 11.06 8.60
C ALA A 127 7.75 11.04 9.96
N THR A 128 8.77 10.19 10.12
CA THR A 128 9.57 10.09 11.35
C THR A 128 10.26 11.42 11.68
N ALA A 129 10.87 12.07 10.69
CA ALA A 129 11.53 13.35 10.89
C ALA A 129 10.55 14.44 11.35
N ARG A 130 9.33 14.48 10.79
CA ARG A 130 8.30 15.46 11.14
C ARG A 130 7.70 15.20 12.51
N HIS A 131 7.49 13.94 12.85
CA HIS A 131 7.07 13.54 14.19
C HIS A 131 8.10 13.98 15.25
N ALA A 132 9.39 13.73 14.99
CA ALA A 132 10.48 14.16 15.86
C ALA A 132 10.57 15.69 16.00
N ALA A 133 10.13 16.44 14.98
CA ALA A 133 10.03 17.89 15.00
C ALA A 133 8.75 18.41 15.68
N GLY A 134 7.86 17.53 16.14
CA GLY A 134 6.63 17.88 16.85
C GLY A 134 5.48 18.35 15.96
N LEU A 135 5.53 18.10 14.65
CA LEU A 135 4.41 18.37 13.75
C LEU A 135 3.28 17.38 14.03
N ASP A 136 2.03 17.81 13.84
CA ASP A 136 0.91 16.88 13.84
C ASP A 136 0.89 16.06 12.53
N ALA A 137 0.25 14.88 12.55
CA ALA A 137 0.22 13.96 11.41
C ALA A 137 -0.39 14.59 10.15
N TRP A 138 -1.39 15.47 10.30
CA TRP A 138 -2.03 16.12 9.17
C TRP A 138 -1.15 17.21 8.56
N GLU A 139 -0.47 17.99 9.40
CA GLU A 139 0.60 18.90 8.96
C GLU A 139 1.70 18.16 8.22
N ALA A 140 2.16 17.03 8.76
CA ALA A 140 3.21 16.23 8.15
C ALA A 140 2.79 15.63 6.82
N ALA A 141 1.56 15.13 6.70
CA ALA A 141 1.01 14.61 5.45
C ALA A 141 0.90 15.68 4.37
N ARG A 142 0.42 16.89 4.70
CA ARG A 142 0.37 18.01 3.74
C ARG A 142 1.76 18.40 3.24
N ASP A 143 2.75 18.38 4.13
CA ASP A 143 4.12 18.73 3.79
C ASP A 143 4.77 17.68 2.89
N LEU A 144 4.62 16.40 3.22
CA LEU A 144 5.07 15.29 2.37
C LEU A 144 4.36 15.26 1.01
N ALA A 145 3.05 15.56 0.95
CA ALA A 145 2.33 15.65 -0.32
C ALA A 145 2.95 16.69 -1.27
N ARG A 146 3.41 17.84 -0.74
CA ARG A 146 4.12 18.84 -1.55
C ARG A 146 5.46 18.32 -2.05
N GLU A 147 6.20 17.58 -1.23
CA GLU A 147 7.45 16.96 -1.66
C GLU A 147 7.23 15.90 -2.75
N ILE A 148 6.20 15.05 -2.62
CA ILE A 148 5.82 14.08 -3.65
C ILE A 148 5.57 14.79 -4.98
N GLY A 149 4.81 15.88 -5.00
CA GLY A 149 4.56 16.66 -6.22
C GLY A 149 5.80 17.38 -6.78
N ALA A 150 6.78 17.70 -5.92
CA ALA A 150 8.02 18.38 -6.32
C ALA A 150 9.07 17.41 -6.87
N ARG A 151 9.13 16.17 -6.38
CA ARG A 151 10.10 15.13 -6.76
C ARG A 151 9.82 14.56 -8.15
N GLU A 152 10.86 14.50 -8.99
CA GLU A 152 10.72 13.99 -10.36
C GLU A 152 10.26 12.53 -10.38
N GLU A 153 10.73 11.75 -9.40
CA GLU A 153 10.47 10.32 -9.27
C GLU A 153 8.99 10.01 -9.00
N PHE A 154 8.27 10.92 -8.33
CA PHE A 154 6.90 10.70 -7.86
C PHE A 154 5.86 11.66 -8.45
N ARG A 155 6.26 12.75 -9.12
CA ARG A 155 5.34 13.77 -9.64
C ARG A 155 4.26 13.20 -10.57
N GLY A 156 4.54 12.09 -11.25
CA GLY A 156 3.58 11.41 -12.14
C GLY A 156 2.67 10.39 -11.47
N TRP A 157 2.81 10.14 -10.18
CA TRP A 157 2.03 9.12 -9.48
C TRP A 157 0.67 9.66 -9.05
N SER A 158 -0.38 8.88 -9.32
CA SER A 158 -1.75 9.20 -8.92
C SER A 158 -2.04 8.85 -7.46
N GLU A 159 -3.22 9.27 -6.99
CA GLU A 159 -3.75 9.01 -5.65
C GLU A 159 -2.82 9.43 -4.49
N PHE A 160 -2.00 10.47 -4.68
CA PHE A 160 -1.06 10.97 -3.68
C PHE A 160 -1.71 11.34 -2.35
N GLY A 161 -3.02 11.60 -2.32
CA GLY A 161 -3.81 11.81 -1.11
C GLY A 161 -3.72 10.67 -0.10
N ARG A 162 -3.38 9.45 -0.54
CA ARG A 162 -3.13 8.28 0.35
C ARG A 162 -1.98 8.50 1.34
N ILE A 163 -1.12 9.49 1.10
CA ILE A 163 -0.08 9.92 2.04
C ILE A 163 -0.63 10.23 3.43
N THR A 164 -1.90 10.65 3.54
CA THR A 164 -2.54 10.91 4.84
C THR A 164 -2.58 9.67 5.71
N VAL A 165 -3.03 8.54 5.15
CA VAL A 165 -3.08 7.26 5.86
C VAL A 165 -1.68 6.73 6.10
N ASN A 166 -0.76 6.89 5.15
CA ASN A 166 0.61 6.41 5.32
C ASN A 166 1.32 7.13 6.48
N VAL A 167 1.12 8.45 6.60
CA VAL A 167 1.65 9.25 7.72
C VAL A 167 0.94 8.90 9.03
N ASP A 168 -0.39 8.78 9.05
CA ASP A 168 -1.13 8.37 10.26
C ASP A 168 -0.63 6.99 10.75
N THR A 169 -0.36 6.05 9.83
CA THR A 169 0.18 4.72 10.16
C THR A 169 1.61 4.82 10.68
N ALA A 170 2.47 5.66 10.10
CA ALA A 170 3.82 5.90 10.63
C ALA A 170 3.75 6.46 12.06
N TYR A 171 2.89 7.46 12.30
CA TYR A 171 2.72 8.10 13.61
C TYR A 171 2.21 7.11 14.67
N ARG A 172 1.23 6.26 14.31
CA ARG A 172 0.76 5.17 15.18
C ARG A 172 1.88 4.22 15.62
N ASN A 173 2.87 3.98 14.76
CA ASN A 173 4.00 3.10 15.09
C ASN A 173 5.08 3.82 15.93
N LEU A 174 5.17 5.14 15.84
CA LEU A 174 6.15 5.95 16.57
C LEU A 174 5.66 6.36 17.97
N ASP A 175 4.35 6.55 18.13
CA ASP A 175 3.72 6.98 19.38
C ASP A 175 2.51 6.11 19.71
N ALA A 176 2.61 5.36 20.81
CA ALA A 176 1.52 4.52 21.32
C ALA A 176 0.29 5.32 21.81
N GLY A 177 0.46 6.61 22.07
CA GLY A 177 -0.63 7.54 22.43
C GLY A 177 -1.33 8.16 21.22
N TYR A 178 -0.83 7.93 20.00
CA TYR A 178 -1.41 8.50 18.80
C TYR A 178 -2.76 7.84 18.44
N GLU A 179 -3.80 8.65 18.35
CA GLU A 179 -5.13 8.21 17.91
C GLU A 179 -5.30 8.42 16.40
N THR A 180 -5.35 7.32 15.65
CA THR A 180 -5.61 7.37 14.21
C THR A 180 -7.01 7.95 13.94
N PRO A 181 -7.16 8.93 13.04
CA PRO A 181 -8.46 9.41 12.62
C PRO A 181 -9.34 8.29 12.10
N ASN A 182 -10.66 8.39 12.31
CA ASN A 182 -11.58 7.40 11.74
C ASN A 182 -11.55 7.42 10.21
N VAL A 183 -12.00 6.33 9.60
CA VAL A 183 -11.95 6.13 8.14
C VAL A 183 -12.63 7.26 7.33
N VAL A 184 -13.70 7.86 7.86
CA VAL A 184 -14.42 8.96 7.20
C VAL A 184 -13.53 10.21 7.13
N GLU A 185 -12.85 10.52 8.23
CA GLU A 185 -11.91 11.64 8.29
C GLU A 185 -10.67 11.39 7.43
N GLN A 186 -10.13 10.16 7.41
CA GLN A 186 -9.02 9.80 6.53
C GLN A 186 -9.37 10.01 5.06
N PHE A 187 -10.54 9.54 4.61
CA PHE A 187 -11.03 9.81 3.25
C PHE A 187 -11.28 11.29 2.99
N ARG A 188 -11.76 12.06 3.98
CA ARG A 188 -11.93 13.51 3.83
C ARG A 188 -10.60 14.19 3.57
N ARG A 189 -9.55 13.84 4.33
CA ARG A 189 -8.19 14.39 4.17
C ARG A 189 -7.54 13.98 2.85
N MET A 190 -7.74 12.74 2.39
CA MET A 190 -7.32 12.32 1.05
C MET A 190 -7.95 13.20 -0.03
N ALA A 191 -9.28 13.37 0.01
CA ALA A 191 -10.01 14.22 -0.93
C ALA A 191 -9.49 15.66 -0.93
N GLU A 192 -9.22 16.21 0.25
CA GLU A 192 -8.70 17.57 0.39
C GLU A 192 -7.34 17.73 -0.28
N LEU A 193 -6.42 16.77 -0.12
CA LEU A 193 -5.12 16.80 -0.81
C LEU A 193 -5.26 16.68 -2.33
N GLU A 194 -6.18 15.84 -2.80
CA GLU A 194 -6.47 15.62 -4.21
C GLU A 194 -7.26 16.78 -4.87
N GLY A 195 -7.56 17.84 -4.12
CA GLY A 195 -8.26 19.02 -4.62
C GLY A 195 -9.79 18.88 -4.73
N PHE A 196 -10.39 17.83 -4.15
CA PHE A 196 -11.84 17.72 -4.04
C PHE A 196 -12.36 18.63 -2.91
N GLN A 197 -13.31 19.50 -3.24
CA GLN A 197 -13.94 20.38 -2.25
C GLN A 197 -14.97 19.58 -1.42
N PRO A 198 -15.04 19.76 -0.09
CA PRO A 198 -16.15 19.25 0.70
C PRO A 198 -17.41 20.06 0.35
N GLY A 199 -18.37 19.42 -0.32
CA GLY A 199 -19.74 19.93 -0.46
C GLY A 199 -20.51 19.93 0.85
#